data_AF-A0A849R897-F1
#
_entry.id   AF-A0A849R897-F1
#
_cell.length_a   1.000
_cell.length_b   1.000
_cell.length_c   1.000
_cell.angle_alpha   90.00
_cell.angle_beta   90.00
_cell.angle_gamma   90.00
#
_symmetry.space_group_name_H-M   'P 1'
#
loop_
_entity.id
_entity.type
_entity.pdbx_description
1 polymer ?
#
loop_
_entity_poly.entity_id
_entity_poly.type
_entity_poly.pdbx_seq_one_letter_code
_entity_poly.pdbx_strand_id
1 'polypeptide(L)'
;MYQTIESDVVRNKARGAWLSVLGYLAPELGKAIEKPGRHIGCPVHGGKDGFKLFRDADISGGGICNTCGAKPDGFSVLMWLKGWGFPDALTEVANVLGISSDPAYRKPSVLKP
;
A
#
# COMPACT_ATOMS: atom_id res chain seq x y z
N MET A 1 18.42 6.61 -20.66
CA MET A 1 18.11 7.73 -19.76
C MET A 1 17.22 7.14 -18.68
N TYR A 2 17.73 7.00 -17.45
CA TYR A 2 16.90 6.50 -16.34
C TYR A 2 16.00 7.65 -15.89
N GLN A 3 14.70 7.45 -15.90
CA GLN A 3 13.73 8.45 -15.45
C GLN A 3 13.58 8.32 -13.94
N THR A 4 13.94 9.36 -13.20
CA THR A 4 13.74 9.39 -11.75
C THR A 4 12.24 9.46 -11.44
N ILE A 5 11.77 8.60 -10.54
CA ILE A 5 10.37 8.61 -10.08
C ILE A 5 10.24 9.68 -9.00
N GLU A 6 9.54 10.76 -9.33
CA GLU A 6 9.24 11.83 -8.38
C GLU A 6 8.14 11.41 -7.40
N SER A 7 8.45 11.36 -6.11
CA SER A 7 7.53 10.82 -5.10
C SER A 7 6.21 11.57 -4.99
N ASP A 8 6.22 12.89 -5.19
CA ASP A 8 5.01 13.72 -5.15
C ASP A 8 4.09 13.46 -6.34
N VAL A 9 4.65 13.15 -7.51
CA VAL A 9 3.85 12.78 -8.69
C VAL A 9 3.09 11.49 -8.42
N VAL A 10 3.78 10.49 -7.85
CA VAL A 10 3.15 9.20 -7.50
C VAL A 10 2.11 9.39 -6.39
N ARG A 11 2.45 10.14 -5.34
CA ARG A 11 1.52 10.43 -4.22
C ARG A 11 0.26 11.11 -4.73
N ASN A 12 0.38 12.12 -5.58
CA ASN A 12 -0.77 12.84 -6.13
C ASN A 12 -1.62 11.97 -7.05
N LYS A 13 -0.99 11.17 -7.92
CA LYS A 13 -1.69 10.27 -8.84
C LYS A 13 -2.35 9.08 -8.13
N ALA A 14 -1.85 8.68 -6.97
CA ALA A 14 -2.45 7.62 -6.15
C ALA A 14 -3.74 8.07 -5.43
N ARG A 15 -3.96 9.38 -5.24
CA ARG A 15 -5.18 9.90 -4.60
C ARG A 15 -6.41 9.59 -5.47
N GLY A 16 -7.40 8.92 -4.89
CA GLY A 16 -8.57 8.40 -5.61
C GLY A 16 -8.33 7.09 -6.36
N ALA A 17 -7.13 6.50 -6.20
CA ALA A 17 -6.77 5.21 -6.77
C ALA A 17 -6.19 4.25 -5.72
N TRP A 18 -6.06 4.67 -4.45
CA TRP A 18 -5.37 3.88 -3.43
C TRP A 18 -6.04 2.55 -3.16
N LEU A 19 -7.38 2.47 -3.17
CA LEU A 19 -8.05 1.18 -2.96
C LEU A 19 -7.73 0.18 -4.07
N SER A 20 -7.66 0.64 -5.33
CA SER A 20 -7.25 -0.18 -6.48
C SER A 20 -5.78 -0.59 -6.40
N VAL A 21 -4.89 0.35 -6.04
CA VAL A 21 -3.46 0.09 -5.86
C VAL A 21 -3.23 -0.94 -4.75
N LEU A 22 -3.88 -0.77 -3.59
CA LEU A 22 -3.82 -1.71 -2.48
C LEU A 22 -4.42 -3.07 -2.86
N GLY A 23 -5.51 -3.10 -3.63
CA GLY A 23 -6.10 -4.35 -4.11
C GLY A 23 -5.16 -5.15 -5.00
N TYR A 24 -4.36 -4.47 -5.82
CA TYR A 24 -3.37 -5.11 -6.68
C TYR A 24 -2.13 -5.57 -5.90
N LEU A 25 -1.57 -4.72 -5.04
CA LEU A 25 -0.30 -5.00 -4.36
C LEU A 25 -0.47 -5.79 -3.06
N ALA A 26 -1.62 -5.67 -2.39
CA ALA A 26 -1.92 -6.30 -1.11
C ALA A 26 -3.32 -6.94 -1.12
N PRO A 27 -3.55 -7.98 -1.94
CA PRO A 27 -4.85 -8.65 -2.07
C PRO A 27 -5.40 -9.21 -0.74
N GLU A 28 -4.54 -9.45 0.26
CA GLU A 28 -4.94 -9.80 1.62
C GLU A 28 -5.82 -8.75 2.31
N LEU A 29 -5.87 -7.52 1.79
CA LEU A 29 -6.72 -6.43 2.28
C LEU A 29 -8.14 -6.43 1.68
N GLY A 30 -8.51 -7.37 0.80
CA GLY A 30 -9.76 -7.33 0.04
C GLY A 30 -11.00 -6.97 0.87
N LYS A 31 -11.20 -7.61 2.03
CA LYS A 31 -12.32 -7.31 2.94
C LYS A 31 -12.30 -5.88 3.51
N ALA A 32 -11.12 -5.33 3.79
CA ALA A 32 -10.96 -3.96 4.26
C ALA A 32 -11.16 -2.94 3.13
N ILE A 33 -10.83 -3.31 1.88
CA ILE A 33 -11.04 -2.51 0.67
C ILE A 33 -12.53 -2.43 0.32
N GLU A 34 -13.27 -3.53 0.41
CA GLU A 34 -14.72 -3.55 0.16
C GLU A 34 -15.50 -2.64 1.12
N LYS A 35 -15.01 -2.50 2.37
CA LYS A 35 -15.68 -1.74 3.42
C LYS A 35 -14.68 -0.93 4.25
N PRO A 36 -14.09 0.15 3.72
CA PRO A 36 -13.16 0.99 4.46
C PRO A 36 -13.79 1.50 5.76
N GLY A 37 -12.99 1.54 6.83
CA GLY A 37 -13.45 1.84 8.19
C GLY A 37 -14.00 0.64 8.98
N ARG A 38 -14.21 -0.52 8.36
CA ARG A 38 -14.56 -1.77 9.06
C ARG A 38 -13.31 -2.57 9.40
N HIS A 39 -13.28 -3.11 10.63
CA HIS A 39 -12.20 -3.98 11.06
C HIS A 39 -12.32 -5.39 10.46
N ILE A 40 -11.15 -5.95 10.17
CA ILE A 40 -10.88 -7.32 9.80
C ILE A 40 -9.80 -7.88 10.75
N GLY A 41 -9.51 -9.17 10.69
CA GLY A 41 -8.31 -9.72 11.32
C GLY A 41 -7.05 -9.01 10.83
N CYS A 42 -6.03 -8.87 11.69
CA CYS A 42 -4.79 -8.25 11.25
C CYS A 42 -4.12 -9.14 10.18
N PRO A 43 -3.76 -8.60 9.01
CA PRO A 43 -3.10 -9.38 7.95
C PRO A 43 -1.68 -9.87 8.32
N VAL A 44 -1.08 -9.32 9.38
CA VAL A 44 0.28 -9.70 9.82
C VAL A 44 0.27 -10.75 10.93
N HIS A 45 -0.60 -10.60 11.94
CA HIS A 45 -0.61 -11.47 13.13
C HIS A 45 -1.97 -12.13 13.42
N GLY A 46 -2.93 -12.04 12.50
CA GLY A 46 -4.26 -12.64 12.64
C GLY A 46 -5.18 -11.91 13.64
N GLY A 47 -6.04 -12.67 14.31
CA GLY A 47 -7.12 -12.13 15.15
C GLY A 47 -8.42 -11.87 14.37
N LYS A 48 -9.40 -11.22 15.02
CA LYS A 48 -10.75 -11.03 14.45
C LYS A 48 -11.01 -9.62 13.93
N ASP A 49 -10.46 -8.60 14.59
CA ASP A 49 -10.80 -7.18 14.42
C ASP A 49 -9.57 -6.27 14.52
N GLY A 50 -8.39 -6.82 14.22
CA GLY A 50 -7.11 -6.16 14.39
C GLY A 50 -6.85 -5.00 13.44
N PHE A 51 -7.28 -5.03 12.17
CA PHE A 51 -6.92 -4.02 11.16
C PHE A 51 -8.12 -3.42 10.43
N LYS A 52 -8.07 -2.13 10.11
CA LYS A 52 -8.97 -1.49 9.14
C LYS A 52 -8.21 -0.51 8.26
N LEU A 53 -8.69 -0.31 7.03
CA LEU A 53 -8.39 0.91 6.28
C LEU A 53 -9.19 2.08 6.85
N PHE A 54 -8.66 3.30 6.74
CA PHE A 54 -9.41 4.50 7.09
C PHE A 54 -10.57 4.74 6.12
N ARG A 55 -11.55 5.56 6.52
CA ARG A 55 -12.71 5.84 5.66
C ARG A 55 -12.33 6.59 4.38
N ASP A 56 -11.29 7.41 4.47
CA ASP A 56 -10.71 8.17 3.36
C ASP A 56 -9.58 7.39 2.65
N ALA A 57 -9.47 6.07 2.86
CA ALA A 57 -8.36 5.28 2.33
C ALA A 57 -8.28 5.28 0.79
N ASP A 58 -9.33 5.66 0.06
CA ASP A 58 -9.20 5.87 -1.38
C ASP A 58 -8.36 7.12 -1.72
N ILE A 59 -8.32 8.08 -0.82
CA ILE A 59 -7.54 9.31 -0.93
C ILE A 59 -6.18 9.18 -0.22
N SER A 60 -6.14 8.61 0.97
CA SER A 60 -4.92 8.50 1.79
C SER A 60 -4.17 7.17 1.61
N GLY A 61 -4.88 6.09 1.33
CA GLY A 61 -4.38 4.71 1.41
C GLY A 61 -4.11 4.22 2.84
N GLY A 62 -4.36 5.04 3.86
CA GLY A 62 -3.97 4.75 5.23
C GLY A 62 -4.87 3.73 5.94
N GLY A 63 -4.37 3.21 7.04
CA GLY A 63 -5.10 2.29 7.90
C GLY A 63 -4.51 2.19 9.30
N ILE A 64 -5.14 1.39 10.15
CA ILE A 64 -4.69 1.19 11.53
C ILE A 64 -4.85 -0.27 11.92
N CYS A 65 -3.87 -0.78 12.66
CA CYS A 65 -4.05 -1.98 13.45
C CYS A 65 -4.09 -1.64 14.94
N ASN A 66 -5.01 -2.24 15.69
CA ASN A 66 -5.14 -2.02 17.13
C ASN A 66 -3.88 -2.40 17.92
N THR A 67 -3.07 -3.33 17.40
CA THR A 67 -1.82 -3.78 18.02
C THR A 67 -0.57 -3.24 17.30
N CYS A 68 -0.55 -3.25 15.96
CA CYS A 68 0.62 -2.77 15.20
C CYS A 68 0.66 -1.25 14.99
N GLY A 69 -0.36 -0.51 15.43
CA GLY A 69 -0.42 0.94 15.29
C GLY A 69 -0.93 1.44 13.93
N ALA A 70 -0.84 2.76 13.77
CA ALA A 70 -1.35 3.51 12.62
C ALA A 70 -0.35 3.58 11.47
N LYS A 71 -0.87 3.49 10.24
CA LYS A 71 -0.14 3.49 8.96
C LYS A 71 -0.75 4.67 8.20
N PRO A 72 -0.13 5.86 8.24
CA PRO A 72 -0.81 7.10 7.89
C PRO A 72 -1.22 7.19 6.41
N ASP A 73 -0.55 6.48 5.52
CA ASP A 73 -0.82 6.47 4.09
C ASP A 73 -0.64 5.08 3.45
N GLY A 74 -0.98 4.99 2.17
CA GLY A 74 -0.89 3.75 1.39
C GLY A 74 0.54 3.20 1.27
N PHE A 75 1.54 4.08 1.21
CA PHE A 75 2.95 3.66 1.24
C PHE A 75 3.29 2.96 2.56
N SER A 76 2.90 3.57 3.68
CA SER A 76 3.12 3.02 5.02
C SER A 76 2.41 1.68 5.21
N VAL A 77 1.20 1.51 4.65
CA VAL A 77 0.49 0.22 4.64
C VAL A 77 1.28 -0.83 3.85
N LEU A 78 1.75 -0.51 2.64
CA LEU A 78 2.50 -1.44 1.80
C LEU A 78 3.85 -1.81 2.41
N MET A 79 4.61 -0.83 2.90
CA MET A 79 5.88 -1.05 3.59
C MET A 79 5.70 -1.98 4.79
N TRP A 80 4.66 -1.75 5.60
CA TRP A 80 4.34 -2.60 6.75
C TRP A 80 3.96 -4.04 6.35
N LEU A 81 3.13 -4.22 5.32
CA LEU A 81 2.66 -5.55 4.91
C LEU A 81 3.72 -6.37 4.18
N LYS A 82 4.55 -5.70 3.38
CA LYS A 82 5.52 -6.34 2.47
C LYS A 82 6.95 -6.30 2.96
N GLY A 83 7.25 -5.59 4.03
CA GLY A 83 8.62 -5.38 4.51
C GLY A 83 9.47 -4.54 3.54
N TRP A 84 8.82 -3.74 2.70
CA TRP A 84 9.49 -2.92 1.70
C TRP A 84 10.09 -1.65 2.31
N GLY A 85 11.20 -1.20 1.73
CA GLY A 85 11.65 0.18 1.89
C GLY A 85 10.76 1.14 1.10
N PHE A 86 10.85 2.44 1.40
CA PHE A 86 10.11 3.45 0.65
C PHE A 86 10.41 3.45 -0.86
N PRO A 87 11.67 3.28 -1.34
CA PRO A 87 11.95 3.25 -2.78
C PRO A 87 11.26 2.09 -3.51
N ASP A 88 11.20 0.92 -2.88
CA ASP A 88 10.50 -0.25 -3.40
C ASP A 88 9.00 0.04 -3.49
N ALA A 89 8.39 0.50 -2.39
CA ALA A 89 6.97 0.84 -2.36
C ALA A 89 6.62 1.94 -3.39
N LEU A 90 7.47 2.96 -3.54
CA LEU A 90 7.31 4.01 -4.53
C LEU A 90 7.31 3.45 -5.96
N THR A 91 8.26 2.57 -6.26
CA THR A 91 8.39 1.93 -7.58
C THR A 91 7.20 1.04 -7.89
N GLU A 92 6.76 0.21 -6.95
CA GLU A 92 5.59 -0.66 -7.10
C GLU A 92 4.31 0.13 -7.37
N VAL A 93 4.07 1.17 -6.59
CA VAL A 93 2.89 2.03 -6.77
C VAL A 93 2.98 2.78 -8.11
N ALA A 94 4.16 3.29 -8.48
CA ALA A 94 4.37 3.94 -9.77
C ALA A 94 4.10 2.99 -10.96
N ASN A 95 4.49 1.72 -10.85
CA ASN A 95 4.22 0.70 -11.86
C ASN A 95 2.72 0.44 -12.01
N VAL A 96 1.99 0.28 -10.90
CA VAL A 96 0.53 0.10 -10.93
C VAL A 96 -0.18 1.30 -11.55
N LEU A 97 0.33 2.51 -11.30
CA LEU A 97 -0.22 3.75 -11.85
C LEU A 97 0.27 4.06 -13.29
N GLY A 98 1.10 3.20 -13.89
CA GLY A 98 1.67 3.40 -15.22
C GLY A 98 2.54 4.66 -15.34
N ILE A 99 3.22 5.05 -14.24
CA ILE A 99 4.14 6.19 -14.19
C ILE A 99 5.57 5.76 -14.54
N SER A 100 5.92 4.52 -14.21
CA SER A 100 7.22 3.94 -14.51
C SER A 100 7.15 3.08 -15.78
N SER A 101 8.15 3.24 -16.66
CA SER A 101 8.36 2.44 -17.86
C SER A 101 9.75 1.78 -17.86
N ASP A 102 10.33 1.50 -16.68
CA ASP A 102 11.66 0.91 -16.60
C ASP A 102 11.66 -0.52 -17.16
N PRO A 103 12.29 -0.77 -18.33
CA PRO A 103 12.34 -2.10 -18.91
C PRO A 103 13.23 -3.07 -18.12
N ALA A 104 14.05 -2.57 -17.19
CA ALA A 104 14.92 -3.36 -16.33
C ALA A 104 14.31 -3.65 -14.95
N TYR A 105 13.09 -3.15 -14.67
CA TYR A 105 12.47 -3.31 -13.36
C TYR A 105 12.31 -4.80 -12.99
N ARG A 106 12.83 -5.15 -11.81
CA ARG A 106 12.63 -6.45 -11.16
C ARG A 106 11.85 -6.21 -9.88
N LYS A 107 10.79 -6.99 -9.67
CA LYS A 107 10.02 -6.96 -8.43
C LYS A 107 10.96 -7.11 -7.22
N PRO A 108 10.86 -6.25 -6.18
CA PRO A 108 11.62 -6.39 -4.95
C PRO A 108 11.34 -7.74 -4.32
N SER A 109 12.39 -8.40 -3.85
CA SER A 109 12.24 -9.55 -2.95
C SER A 109 11.60 -9.06 -1.66
N VAL A 110 10.45 -9.63 -1.31
CA VAL A 110 9.77 -9.41 -0.02
C VAL A 110 10.75 -9.76 1.09
N LEU A 111 11.26 -8.76 1.80
CA LEU A 111 12.10 -8.96 2.97
C LEU A 111 11.16 -9.24 4.16
N LYS A 112 10.80 -10.50 4.36
CA LYS A 112 10.28 -10.94 5.65
C LYS A 112 11.43 -11.58 6.44
N PRO A 113 11.68 -11.18 7.70
CA PRO A 113 12.59 -11.89 8.59
C PRO A 113 12.08 -13.30 8.90
#